data_AF-A0A7S4I441-F1
#
_entry.id   AF-A0A7S4I441-F1
#
_cell.length_a   1.000
_cell.length_b   1.000
_cell.length_c   1.000
_cell.angle_alpha   90.00
_cell.angle_beta   90.00
_cell.angle_gamma   90.00
#
_symmetry.space_group_name_H-M   'P 1'
#
loop_
_entity.id
_entity.type
_entity.pdbx_description
1 polymer ?
#
loop_
_entity_poly.entity_id
_entity_poly.type
_entity_poly.pdbx_seq_one_letter_code
_entity_poly.pdbx_strand_id
1 'polypeptide(L)'
;MEEWAQVYPGVRFLTVCVDAVGVAKQFGMMFGLNKAVNCYIPSRSYFPVGYGQLGCSGFVVSDKNGCFVSRKTMAYLDYGEGAFSNLEELLRVHFDQHKSHPESNTYLNHSSEDKKESVDEINDEPVPSVGINSMDSEHERCEEALSLLQGNLTSKSLENFLVELSAHFTHEEQLMKDHGFGNSSRDSGFSPLVSHVKDHERILDIGYRELERSGKKAQVACSSNKADGSSS
;
A
#
# COMPACT_ATOMS: atom_id res chain seq x y z
N MET A 1 -1.98 -1.67 -19.65
CA MET A 1 -3.45 -1.50 -19.50
C MET A 1 -4.12 -0.97 -20.77
N GLU A 2 -3.81 0.23 -21.26
CA GLU A 2 -4.43 0.80 -22.47
C GLU A 2 -4.18 -0.06 -23.73
N GLU A 3 -2.98 -0.63 -23.85
CA GLU A 3 -2.61 -1.55 -24.92
C GLU A 3 -3.36 -2.88 -24.80
N TRP A 4 -3.38 -3.49 -23.61
CA TRP A 4 -4.16 -4.71 -23.40
C TRP A 4 -5.66 -4.51 -23.61
N ALA A 5 -6.23 -3.35 -23.27
CA ALA A 5 -7.62 -3.02 -23.56
C ALA A 5 -7.92 -2.92 -25.07
N GLN A 6 -6.90 -2.75 -25.92
CA GLN A 6 -7.02 -2.84 -27.39
C GLN A 6 -7.01 -4.27 -27.88
N VAL A 7 -6.09 -5.07 -27.34
CA VAL A 7 -5.87 -6.46 -27.74
C VAL A 7 -7.00 -7.37 -27.26
N TYR A 8 -7.54 -7.09 -26.08
CA TYR A 8 -8.58 -7.89 -25.43
C TYR A 8 -9.87 -7.05 -25.27
N PRO A 9 -10.68 -6.88 -26.33
CA PRO A 9 -11.88 -6.02 -26.30
C PRO A 9 -12.95 -6.48 -25.31
N GLY A 10 -12.90 -7.75 -24.87
CA GLY A 10 -13.77 -8.31 -23.83
C GLY A 10 -13.27 -8.07 -22.39
N VAL A 11 -12.08 -7.48 -22.21
CA VAL A 11 -11.47 -7.22 -20.90
C VAL A 11 -11.62 -5.74 -20.55
N ARG A 12 -11.97 -5.49 -19.29
CA ARG A 12 -12.04 -4.13 -18.72
C ARG A 12 -10.98 -3.99 -17.65
N PHE A 13 -10.25 -2.88 -17.69
CA PHE A 13 -9.28 -2.52 -16.67
C PHE A 13 -9.89 -1.50 -15.74
N LEU A 14 -9.79 -1.73 -14.43
CA LEU A 14 -10.27 -0.83 -13.39
C LEU A 14 -9.08 -0.31 -12.59
N THR A 15 -9.00 1.00 -12.42
CA THR A 15 -8.05 1.66 -11.51
C THR A 15 -8.82 2.16 -10.30
N VAL A 16 -8.67 1.47 -9.16
CA VAL A 16 -9.45 1.77 -7.95
C VAL A 16 -8.61 2.63 -7.01
N CYS A 17 -9.02 3.89 -6.83
CA CYS A 17 -8.43 4.80 -5.86
C CYS A 17 -9.01 4.54 -4.47
N VAL A 18 -8.14 4.54 -3.46
CA VAL A 18 -8.52 4.33 -2.05
C VAL A 18 -8.70 5.64 -1.27
N ASP A 19 -8.62 6.76 -1.98
CA ASP A 19 -8.76 8.13 -1.48
C ASP A 19 -9.99 8.81 -2.14
N ALA A 20 -10.02 10.13 -2.18
CA ALA A 20 -11.14 10.90 -2.71
C ALA A 20 -11.31 10.78 -4.23
N VAL A 21 -12.55 10.95 -4.69
CA VAL A 21 -12.93 10.96 -6.12
C VAL A 21 -12.11 11.95 -6.96
N GLY A 22 -11.66 13.05 -6.36
CA GLY A 22 -10.78 14.02 -7.02
C GLY A 22 -9.44 13.43 -7.41
N VAL A 23 -8.84 12.66 -6.50
CA VAL A 23 -7.56 11.97 -6.70
C VAL A 23 -7.69 10.90 -7.80
N ALA A 24 -8.75 10.10 -7.76
CA ALA A 24 -9.04 9.09 -8.78
C ALA A 24 -9.14 9.70 -10.19
N LYS A 25 -9.86 10.82 -10.33
CA LYS A 25 -10.00 11.53 -11.61
C LYS A 25 -8.69 12.12 -12.07
N GLN A 26 -7.93 12.74 -11.16
CA GLN A 26 -6.66 13.36 -11.49
C GLN A 26 -5.63 12.31 -11.94
N PHE A 27 -5.59 11.16 -11.30
CA PHE A 27 -4.76 10.02 -11.69
C PHE A 27 -5.09 9.55 -13.12
N GLY A 28 -6.38 9.33 -13.41
CA GLY A 28 -6.84 8.96 -14.73
C GLY A 28 -6.41 9.92 -15.84
N MET A 29 -6.62 11.22 -15.61
CA MET A 29 -6.21 12.27 -16.55
C MET A 29 -4.70 12.31 -16.73
N MET A 30 -3.94 12.18 -15.64
CA MET A 30 -2.49 12.27 -15.63
C MET A 30 -1.82 11.14 -16.41
N PHE A 31 -2.36 9.91 -16.35
CA PHE A 31 -1.84 8.76 -17.07
C PHE A 31 -2.49 8.53 -18.43
N GLY A 32 -3.37 9.43 -18.89
CA GLY A 32 -4.05 9.31 -20.18
C GLY A 32 -4.89 8.03 -20.28
N LEU A 33 -5.46 7.58 -19.16
CA LEU A 33 -6.24 6.34 -19.09
C LEU A 33 -7.62 6.58 -19.69
N ASN A 34 -7.76 6.26 -20.97
CA ASN A 34 -9.00 6.46 -21.72
C ASN A 34 -9.84 5.19 -21.84
N LYS A 35 -9.21 4.01 -21.68
CA LYS A 35 -9.85 2.70 -21.77
C LYS A 35 -9.97 2.01 -20.42
N ALA A 36 -9.07 2.31 -19.49
CA ALA A 36 -9.27 1.93 -18.10
C ALA A 36 -10.33 2.80 -17.44
N VAL A 37 -11.17 2.20 -16.60
CA VAL A 37 -12.21 2.90 -15.85
C VAL A 37 -11.62 3.29 -14.50
N ASN A 38 -11.60 4.60 -14.22
CA ASN A 38 -11.23 5.09 -12.89
C ASN A 38 -12.39 4.89 -11.93
N CYS A 39 -12.10 4.19 -10.84
CA CYS A 39 -13.01 3.90 -9.76
C CYS A 39 -12.44 4.47 -8.46
N TYR A 40 -13.30 4.59 -7.45
CA TYR A 40 -12.89 4.95 -6.10
C TYR A 40 -13.73 4.16 -5.10
N ILE A 41 -13.17 3.87 -3.93
CA ILE A 41 -13.97 3.37 -2.82
C ILE A 41 -14.61 4.55 -2.08
N PRO A 42 -15.88 4.47 -1.68
CA PRO A 42 -16.58 5.58 -1.03
C PRO A 42 -16.07 5.84 0.39
N SER A 43 -15.50 4.83 1.05
CA SER A 43 -14.93 4.91 2.39
C SER A 43 -13.94 3.77 2.60
N ARG A 44 -13.13 3.88 3.66
CA ARG A 44 -12.15 2.85 4.05
C ARG A 44 -12.79 1.50 4.38
N SER A 45 -14.05 1.47 4.80
CA SER A 45 -14.81 0.23 5.04
C SER A 45 -15.06 -0.60 3.77
N TYR A 46 -14.91 -0.02 2.57
CA TYR A 46 -14.97 -0.72 1.29
C TYR A 46 -13.58 -1.16 0.81
N PHE A 47 -12.53 -0.95 1.61
CA PHE A 47 -11.20 -1.42 1.28
C PHE A 47 -11.23 -2.96 1.29
N PRO A 48 -10.77 -3.61 0.20
CA PRO A 48 -10.84 -5.05 0.10
C PRO A 48 -9.85 -5.71 1.07
N VAL A 49 -10.38 -6.42 2.08
CA VAL A 49 -9.58 -7.19 3.04
C VAL A 49 -8.96 -8.40 2.34
N GLY A 50 -7.66 -8.62 2.54
CA GLY A 50 -6.92 -9.71 1.90
C GLY A 50 -6.50 -9.46 0.44
N TYR A 51 -6.67 -8.23 -0.06
CA TYR A 51 -6.14 -7.80 -1.36
C TYR A 51 -5.13 -6.67 -1.12
N GLY A 52 -3.86 -6.88 -1.49
CA GLY A 52 -2.81 -5.88 -1.30
C GLY A 52 -3.01 -4.62 -2.16
N GLN A 53 -2.28 -3.55 -1.85
CA GLN A 53 -2.26 -2.34 -2.68
C GLN A 53 -1.74 -2.68 -4.09
N LEU A 54 -2.67 -2.68 -5.05
CA LEU A 54 -2.51 -3.29 -6.38
C LEU A 54 -1.54 -2.55 -7.33
N GLY A 55 -0.99 -1.41 -6.91
CA GLY A 55 0.04 -0.73 -7.69
C GLY A 55 1.34 -1.54 -7.76
N CYS A 56 1.77 -2.10 -6.62
CA CYS A 56 3.03 -2.84 -6.50
C CYS A 56 2.82 -4.36 -6.43
N SER A 57 1.59 -4.82 -6.16
CA SER A 57 1.28 -6.23 -5.87
C SER A 57 0.77 -7.05 -7.05
N GLY A 58 0.74 -6.50 -8.27
CA GLY A 58 0.14 -7.15 -9.45
C GLY A 58 -1.37 -6.90 -9.59
N PHE A 59 -2.03 -7.63 -10.49
CA PHE A 59 -3.43 -7.43 -10.86
C PHE A 59 -4.38 -8.41 -10.14
N VAL A 60 -5.60 -7.96 -9.92
CA VAL A 60 -6.76 -8.83 -9.66
C VAL A 60 -7.49 -9.04 -10.97
N VAL A 61 -7.80 -10.29 -11.31
CA VAL A 61 -8.48 -10.65 -12.55
C VAL A 61 -9.73 -11.45 -12.21
N SER A 62 -10.87 -11.01 -12.71
CA SER A 62 -12.15 -11.70 -12.59
C SER A 62 -12.82 -11.88 -13.96
N ASP A 63 -13.66 -12.90 -14.06
CA ASP A 63 -14.48 -13.13 -15.25
C ASP A 63 -15.73 -12.23 -15.26
N LYS A 64 -16.52 -12.33 -16.34
CA LYS A 64 -17.77 -11.57 -16.49
C LYS A 64 -18.85 -11.89 -15.44
N ASN A 65 -18.73 -13.02 -14.73
CA ASN A 65 -19.66 -13.43 -13.68
C ASN A 65 -19.19 -12.97 -12.30
N GLY A 66 -18.05 -12.28 -12.22
CA GLY A 66 -17.43 -11.85 -10.96
C GLY A 66 -16.62 -12.95 -10.26
N CYS A 67 -16.38 -14.09 -10.91
CA CYS A 67 -15.52 -15.14 -10.38
C CYS A 67 -14.05 -14.74 -10.55
N PHE A 68 -13.26 -14.80 -9.48
CA PHE A 68 -11.83 -14.50 -9.54
C PHE A 68 -11.08 -15.57 -10.36
N VAL A 69 -10.42 -15.13 -11.43
CA VAL A 69 -9.43 -15.89 -12.19
C VAL A 69 -8.08 -15.84 -11.49
N SER A 70 -7.72 -14.67 -10.94
CA SER A 70 -6.58 -14.50 -10.06
C SER A 70 -6.83 -13.38 -9.05
N ARG A 71 -6.43 -13.60 -7.79
CA ARG A 71 -6.49 -12.60 -6.72
C ARG A 71 -5.20 -11.77 -6.60
N LYS A 72 -4.10 -12.25 -7.20
CA LYS A 72 -2.79 -11.59 -7.23
C LYS A 72 -1.97 -12.19 -8.37
N THR A 73 -1.73 -11.43 -9.44
CA THR A 73 -0.75 -11.85 -10.47
C THR A 73 0.68 -11.60 -10.00
N MET A 74 1.67 -12.03 -10.79
CA MET A 74 3.06 -11.65 -10.56
C MET A 74 3.20 -10.12 -10.47
N ALA A 75 3.95 -9.67 -9.46
CA ALA A 75 4.23 -8.27 -9.23
C ALA A 75 5.42 -7.80 -10.08
N TYR A 76 5.33 -6.57 -10.61
CA TYR A 76 6.40 -6.00 -11.43
C TYR A 76 7.71 -5.86 -10.66
N LEU A 77 7.66 -5.51 -9.38
CA LEU A 77 8.86 -5.33 -8.54
C LEU A 77 9.68 -6.62 -8.38
N ASP A 78 9.03 -7.78 -8.42
CA ASP A 78 9.69 -9.09 -8.24
C ASP A 78 10.17 -9.70 -9.56
N TYR A 79 9.38 -9.53 -10.62
CA TYR A 79 9.54 -10.27 -11.88
C TYR A 79 9.84 -9.38 -13.10
N GLY A 80 9.90 -8.06 -12.91
CA GLY A 80 10.09 -7.08 -13.99
C GLY A 80 9.07 -7.28 -15.12
N GLU A 81 9.55 -7.27 -16.36
CA GLU A 81 8.74 -7.54 -17.56
C GLU A 81 8.09 -8.94 -17.57
N GLY A 82 8.63 -9.89 -16.80
CA GLY A 82 8.04 -11.22 -16.63
C GLY A 82 6.65 -11.17 -15.98
N ALA A 83 6.38 -10.15 -15.15
CA ALA A 83 5.06 -9.91 -14.58
C ALA A 83 4.00 -9.62 -15.67
N PHE A 84 4.38 -8.86 -16.70
CA PHE A 84 3.50 -8.55 -17.82
C PHE A 84 3.27 -9.76 -18.70
N SER A 85 4.32 -10.54 -18.98
CA SER A 85 4.20 -11.80 -19.72
C SER A 85 3.26 -12.79 -19.03
N ASN A 86 3.33 -12.88 -17.70
CA ASN A 86 2.44 -13.72 -16.89
C ASN A 86 0.97 -13.28 -16.99
N LEU A 87 0.72 -11.98 -16.89
CA LEU A 87 -0.63 -11.44 -17.04
C LEU A 87 -1.16 -11.65 -18.45
N GLU A 88 -0.34 -11.43 -19.48
CA GLU A 88 -0.73 -11.62 -20.88
C GLU A 88 -1.11 -13.07 -21.16
N GLU A 89 -0.36 -14.03 -20.63
CA GLU A 89 -0.69 -15.45 -20.75
C GLU A 89 -2.02 -15.78 -20.04
N LEU A 90 -2.24 -15.22 -18.85
CA LEU A 90 -3.51 -15.38 -18.13
C LEU A 90 -4.68 -14.79 -18.92
N LEU A 91 -4.51 -13.59 -19.48
CA LEU A 91 -5.51 -12.95 -20.32
C LEU A 91 -5.79 -13.78 -21.58
N ARG A 92 -4.75 -14.33 -22.19
CA ARG A 92 -4.86 -15.20 -23.37
C ARG A 92 -5.62 -16.49 -23.05
N VAL A 93 -5.29 -17.17 -21.96
CA VAL A 93 -5.93 -18.44 -21.59
C VAL A 93 -7.41 -18.26 -21.28
N HIS A 94 -7.79 -17.17 -20.62
CA HIS A 94 -9.15 -17.00 -20.10
C HIS A 94 -10.06 -16.10 -20.94
N PHE A 95 -9.49 -15.21 -21.77
CA PHE A 95 -10.26 -14.16 -22.45
C PHE A 95 -9.96 -14.03 -23.94
N ASP A 96 -8.96 -14.75 -24.48
CA ASP A 96 -8.77 -14.86 -25.92
C ASP A 96 -9.75 -15.90 -26.49
N GLN A 97 -10.63 -15.44 -27.38
CA GLN A 97 -11.73 -16.26 -27.92
C GLN A 97 -11.29 -17.29 -28.96
N HIS A 98 -9.97 -17.50 -29.13
CA HIS A 98 -9.44 -18.34 -30.20
C HIS A 98 -9.10 -19.79 -29.85
N LYS A 99 -9.22 -20.29 -28.60
CA LYS A 99 -9.16 -21.76 -28.34
C LYS A 99 -10.07 -22.23 -27.21
N SER A 100 -10.83 -23.27 -27.54
CA SER A 100 -11.73 -24.06 -26.70
C SER A 100 -11.01 -25.14 -25.85
N HIS A 101 -11.30 -25.13 -24.53
CA HIS A 101 -11.34 -26.23 -23.51
C HIS A 101 -10.06 -26.99 -23.09
N PRO A 102 -10.07 -27.73 -21.93
CA PRO A 102 -10.88 -27.63 -20.70
C PRO A 102 -10.08 -27.70 -19.36
N GLU A 103 -10.75 -27.32 -18.27
CA GLU A 103 -10.59 -27.76 -16.86
C GLU A 103 -9.24 -27.62 -16.11
N SER A 104 -9.22 -26.75 -15.09
CA SER A 104 -8.96 -27.21 -13.71
C SER A 104 -9.53 -26.21 -12.70
N ASN A 105 -10.29 -26.74 -11.76
CA ASN A 105 -11.07 -26.06 -10.73
C ASN A 105 -10.63 -26.65 -9.39
N THR A 106 -10.03 -25.88 -8.48
CA THR A 106 -9.99 -26.22 -7.04
C THR A 106 -9.63 -25.02 -6.14
N TYR A 107 -10.67 -24.53 -5.43
CA TYR A 107 -10.81 -24.09 -4.02
C TYR A 107 -9.68 -23.27 -3.33
N LEU A 108 -9.97 -22.17 -2.63
CA LEU A 108 -10.61 -22.18 -1.30
C LEU A 108 -11.47 -20.94 -0.97
N ASN A 109 -12.62 -21.23 -0.35
CA ASN A 109 -13.53 -20.32 0.35
C ASN A 109 -13.02 -20.03 1.78
N HIS A 110 -13.25 -18.82 2.29
CA HIS A 110 -13.60 -18.68 3.70
C HIS A 110 -14.60 -17.54 3.92
N SER A 111 -15.54 -17.84 4.82
CA SER A 111 -16.80 -17.17 5.09
C SER A 111 -16.62 -15.98 6.02
N SER A 112 -17.41 -14.95 5.76
CA SER A 112 -17.66 -13.77 6.59
C SER A 112 -18.48 -14.11 7.83
N GLU A 113 -18.13 -13.53 8.97
CA GLU A 113 -19.05 -13.28 10.08
C GLU A 113 -18.90 -11.83 10.56
N ASP A 114 -20.04 -11.15 10.70
CA ASP A 114 -20.22 -9.78 11.16
C ASP A 114 -19.86 -9.59 12.64
N LYS A 115 -19.28 -8.43 13.00
CA LYS A 115 -19.63 -7.70 14.24
C LYS A 115 -19.08 -6.26 14.31
N LYS A 116 -20.05 -5.32 14.32
CA LYS A 116 -20.21 -4.06 15.08
C LYS A 116 -18.98 -3.20 15.45
N GLU A 117 -18.99 -1.99 14.90
CA GLU A 117 -18.09 -0.85 15.17
C GLU A 117 -18.16 -0.27 16.60
N SER A 118 -16.99 0.11 17.13
CA SER A 118 -16.84 1.22 18.07
C SER A 118 -15.47 1.90 17.90
N VAL A 119 -15.49 3.22 17.69
CA VAL A 119 -14.45 4.25 17.93
C VAL A 119 -12.98 3.84 17.70
N ASP A 120 -12.51 4.02 16.45
CA ASP A 120 -11.11 4.12 15.98
C ASP A 120 -10.03 3.42 16.83
N GLU A 121 -10.17 2.11 17.01
CA GLU A 121 -9.03 1.22 17.20
C GLU A 121 -8.21 1.24 15.90
N ILE A 122 -6.91 1.49 16.00
CA ILE A 122 -5.99 1.21 14.89
C ILE A 122 -6.15 -0.27 14.61
N ASN A 123 -6.61 -0.62 13.41
CA ASN A 123 -6.85 -2.01 13.02
C ASN A 123 -5.59 -2.84 13.32
N ASP A 124 -5.68 -3.73 14.29
CA ASP A 124 -4.62 -4.66 14.74
C ASP A 124 -4.38 -5.78 13.72
N GLU A 125 -4.86 -5.61 12.48
CA GLU A 125 -4.61 -6.56 11.42
C GLU A 125 -3.16 -6.40 10.94
N PRO A 126 -2.39 -7.49 10.87
CA PRO A 126 -1.03 -7.45 10.40
C PRO A 126 -1.00 -6.91 8.97
N VAL A 127 0.03 -6.13 8.67
CA VAL A 127 0.30 -5.63 7.33
C VAL A 127 0.37 -6.84 6.40
N PRO A 128 -0.45 -6.88 5.34
CA PRO A 128 -0.48 -8.03 4.47
C PRO A 128 0.86 -8.18 3.76
N SER A 129 1.32 -9.43 3.63
CA SER A 129 2.55 -9.76 2.92
C SER A 129 2.56 -9.15 1.51
N VAL A 130 3.66 -8.45 1.20
CA VAL A 130 3.91 -7.93 -0.14
C VAL A 130 4.52 -8.99 -1.05
N GLY A 131 5.04 -10.09 -0.48
CA GLY A 131 5.60 -11.23 -1.21
C GLY A 131 7.13 -11.21 -1.29
N ILE A 132 7.77 -10.28 -0.59
CA ILE A 132 9.23 -10.13 -0.50
C ILE A 132 9.63 -10.38 0.95
N ASN A 133 10.30 -11.50 1.21
CA ASN A 133 10.60 -11.94 2.59
C ASN A 133 11.29 -10.87 3.44
N SER A 134 12.26 -10.14 2.89
CA SER A 134 12.94 -9.06 3.63
C SER A 134 11.99 -7.93 4.01
N MET A 135 11.06 -7.60 3.10
CA MET A 135 10.04 -6.58 3.33
C MET A 135 9.00 -7.07 4.32
N ASP A 136 8.52 -8.30 4.19
CA ASP A 136 7.54 -8.85 5.13
C ASP A 136 8.12 -8.91 6.56
N SER A 137 9.41 -9.27 6.69
CA SER A 137 10.11 -9.19 7.98
C SER A 137 10.32 -7.74 8.48
N GLU A 138 10.41 -6.75 7.60
CA GLU A 138 10.47 -5.34 7.97
C GLU A 138 9.12 -4.80 8.45
N HIS A 139 8.04 -5.19 7.78
CA HIS A 139 6.68 -4.89 8.23
C HIS A 139 6.42 -5.46 9.62
N GLU A 140 6.79 -6.72 9.87
CA GLU A 140 6.67 -7.35 11.18
C GLU A 140 7.41 -6.55 12.27
N ARG A 141 8.66 -6.11 12.01
CA ARG A 141 9.40 -5.26 12.95
C ARG A 141 8.75 -3.89 13.18
N CYS A 142 8.20 -3.28 12.13
CA CYS A 142 7.48 -2.01 12.25
C CYS A 142 6.20 -2.18 13.08
N GLU A 143 5.47 -3.28 12.91
CA GLU A 143 4.29 -3.64 13.69
C GLU A 143 4.63 -3.88 15.16
N GLU A 144 5.69 -4.64 15.44
CA GLU A 144 6.17 -4.86 16.80
C GLU A 144 6.52 -3.53 17.48
N ALA A 145 7.26 -2.66 16.78
CA ALA A 145 7.64 -1.35 17.31
C ALA A 145 6.44 -0.42 17.51
N LEU A 146 5.44 -0.47 16.62
CA LEU A 146 4.19 0.28 16.75
C LEU A 146 3.36 -0.22 17.93
N SER A 147 3.27 -1.54 18.11
CA SER A 147 2.57 -2.18 19.23
C SER A 147 3.20 -1.78 20.57
N LEU A 148 4.55 -1.73 20.64
CA LEU A 148 5.27 -1.24 21.80
C LEU A 148 5.02 0.24 22.08
N LEU A 149 4.94 1.07 21.04
CA LEU A 149 4.59 2.48 21.17
C LEU A 149 3.16 2.65 21.70
N GLN A 150 2.18 1.92 21.15
CA GLN A 150 0.80 1.95 21.60
C GLN A 150 0.66 1.50 23.06
N GLY A 151 1.37 0.43 23.45
CA GLY A 151 1.38 -0.08 24.83
C GLY A 151 2.12 0.83 25.82
N ASN A 152 3.04 1.67 25.33
CA ASN A 152 3.86 2.53 26.17
C ASN A 152 4.16 3.87 25.48
N LEU A 153 3.22 4.82 25.51
CA LEU A 153 3.29 6.11 24.82
C LEU A 153 4.33 7.07 25.42
N THR A 154 5.62 6.79 25.19
CA THR A 154 6.75 7.58 25.67
C THR A 154 7.60 8.07 24.50
N SER A 155 8.43 9.10 24.75
CA SER A 155 9.38 9.55 23.73
C SER A 155 10.34 8.44 23.30
N LYS A 156 10.69 7.52 24.20
CA LYS A 156 11.64 6.45 23.89
C LYS A 156 11.04 5.38 22.97
N SER A 157 9.79 5.00 23.20
CA SER A 157 9.10 4.06 22.30
C SER A 157 8.78 4.70 20.95
N LEU A 158 8.46 5.99 20.90
CA LEU A 158 8.28 6.72 19.64
C LEU A 158 9.60 6.81 18.86
N GLU A 159 10.71 7.05 19.55
CA GLU A 159 12.05 7.03 18.93
C GLU A 159 12.37 5.65 18.34
N ASN A 160 12.14 4.57 19.09
CA ASN A 160 12.38 3.22 18.62
C ASN A 160 11.50 2.87 17.39
N PHE A 161 10.22 3.26 17.40
CA PHE A 161 9.34 3.08 16.25
C PHE A 161 9.85 3.83 15.01
N LEU A 162 10.28 5.08 15.16
CA LEU A 162 10.80 5.86 14.04
C LEU A 162 12.12 5.33 13.49
N VAL A 163 12.95 4.66 14.31
CA VAL A 163 14.16 3.98 13.83
C VAL A 163 13.80 2.82 12.90
N GLU A 164 12.89 1.93 13.31
CA GLU A 164 12.47 0.80 12.46
C GLU A 164 11.77 1.30 11.19
N LEU A 165 10.86 2.27 11.31
CA LEU A 165 10.11 2.80 10.18
C LEU A 165 11.03 3.50 9.16
N SER A 166 12.01 4.27 9.63
CA SER A 166 12.98 4.94 8.74
C SER A 166 13.90 3.95 8.02
N ALA A 167 14.32 2.89 8.72
CA ALA A 167 15.15 1.84 8.14
C ALA A 167 14.40 1.09 7.03
N HIS A 168 13.13 0.73 7.29
CA HIS A 168 12.24 0.12 6.32
C HIS A 168 12.05 1.01 5.08
N PHE A 169 11.65 2.28 5.25
CA PHE A 169 11.47 3.20 4.12
C PHE A 169 12.73 3.35 3.26
N THR A 170 13.90 3.44 3.90
CA THR A 170 15.18 3.53 3.18
C THR A 170 15.43 2.31 2.31
N HIS A 171 15.16 1.12 2.83
CA HIS A 171 15.36 -0.12 2.09
C HIS A 171 14.33 -0.29 0.96
N GLU A 172 13.05 -0.01 1.21
CA GLU A 172 11.99 -0.06 0.19
C GLU A 172 12.30 0.89 -0.97
N GLU A 173 12.67 2.14 -0.68
CA GLU A 173 13.03 3.11 -1.70
C GLU A 173 14.25 2.69 -2.53
N GLN A 174 15.24 2.05 -1.90
CA GLN A 174 16.40 1.52 -2.60
C GLN A 174 16.00 0.36 -3.51
N LEU A 175 15.16 -0.55 -3.01
CA LEU A 175 14.65 -1.68 -3.77
C LEU A 175 13.85 -1.21 -4.99
N MET A 176 13.01 -0.19 -4.82
CA MET A 176 12.27 0.44 -5.92
C MET A 176 13.20 1.05 -6.96
N LYS A 177 14.29 1.73 -6.55
CA LYS A 177 15.30 2.28 -7.47
C LYS A 177 16.02 1.19 -8.24
N ASP A 178 16.47 0.14 -7.54
CA ASP A 178 17.24 -0.95 -8.13
C ASP A 178 16.45 -1.73 -9.18
N HIS A 179 15.12 -1.80 -9.02
CA HIS A 179 14.21 -2.46 -9.97
C HIS A 179 13.59 -1.50 -10.99
N GLY A 180 14.06 -0.24 -11.07
CA GLY A 180 13.60 0.72 -12.07
C GLY A 180 12.15 1.19 -11.88
N PHE A 181 11.60 1.08 -10.67
CA PHE A 181 10.25 1.54 -10.38
C PHE A 181 10.14 3.07 -10.51
N GLY A 182 9.12 3.53 -11.21
CA GLY A 182 8.88 4.96 -11.41
C GLY A 182 9.83 5.63 -12.42
N ASN A 183 10.57 4.84 -13.21
CA ASN A 183 11.37 5.31 -14.33
C ASN A 183 10.47 5.55 -15.55
N SER A 184 9.56 6.52 -15.42
CA SER A 184 8.81 7.06 -16.56
C SER A 184 9.79 7.78 -17.47
N SER A 185 9.69 7.57 -18.78
CA SER A 185 10.42 8.31 -19.81
C SER A 185 10.49 9.81 -19.44
N ARG A 186 11.68 10.39 -19.53
CA ARG A 186 12.11 11.73 -19.03
C ARG A 186 11.19 12.94 -19.28
N ASP A 187 10.07 12.80 -19.99
CA ASP A 187 9.18 13.87 -20.45
C ASP A 187 7.87 14.03 -19.65
N SER A 188 7.51 13.10 -18.76
CA SER A 188 6.34 13.27 -17.88
C SER A 188 6.78 13.68 -16.47
N GLY A 189 6.48 14.91 -16.04
CA GLY A 189 6.89 15.49 -14.75
C GLY A 189 6.35 14.80 -13.47
N PHE A 190 5.87 13.55 -13.56
CA PHE A 190 5.40 12.74 -12.44
C PHE A 190 6.19 11.43 -12.38
N SER A 191 6.76 11.13 -11.21
CA SER A 191 7.43 9.86 -10.93
C SER A 191 6.75 9.21 -9.72
N PRO A 192 6.17 7.99 -9.87
CA PRO A 192 5.60 7.24 -8.76
C PRO A 192 6.57 7.07 -7.59
N LEU A 193 7.86 6.85 -7.87
CA LEU A 193 8.91 6.79 -6.86
C LEU A 193 9.03 8.12 -6.11
N VAL A 194 9.08 9.25 -6.81
CA VAL A 194 9.18 10.58 -6.18
C VAL A 194 7.96 10.89 -5.31
N SER A 195 6.76 10.50 -5.73
CA SER A 195 5.56 10.68 -4.92
C SER A 195 5.60 9.81 -3.66
N HIS A 196 6.01 8.56 -3.80
CA HIS A 196 6.09 7.60 -2.70
C HIS A 196 7.14 8.01 -1.65
N VAL A 197 8.34 8.41 -2.07
CA VAL A 197 9.37 8.98 -1.17
C VAL A 197 8.82 10.19 -0.40
N LYS A 198 8.04 11.06 -1.05
CA LYS A 198 7.41 12.21 -0.37
C LYS A 198 6.35 11.81 0.66
N ASP A 199 5.71 10.65 0.50
CA ASP A 199 4.79 10.12 1.51
C ASP A 199 5.57 9.65 2.74
N HIS A 200 6.69 8.94 2.55
CA HIS A 200 7.61 8.55 3.61
C HIS A 200 8.13 9.75 4.40
N GLU A 201 8.63 10.78 3.71
CA GLU A 201 9.09 12.02 4.32
C GLU A 201 8.02 12.68 5.20
N ARG A 202 6.77 12.72 4.72
CA ARG A 202 5.64 13.31 5.45
C ARG A 202 5.30 12.52 6.72
N ILE A 203 5.33 11.19 6.65
CA ILE A 203 5.07 10.32 7.80
C ILE A 203 6.16 10.51 8.87
N LEU A 204 7.43 10.49 8.47
CA LEU A 204 8.56 10.70 9.38
C LEU A 204 8.54 12.10 10.01
N ASP A 205 8.22 13.14 9.23
CA ASP A 205 8.11 14.51 9.72
C ASP A 205 7.02 14.67 10.81
N ILE A 206 5.90 13.94 10.72
CA ILE A 206 4.90 13.89 11.80
C ILE A 206 5.52 13.29 13.08
N GLY A 207 6.20 12.14 12.95
CA GLY A 207 6.81 11.46 14.09
C GLY A 207 7.90 12.29 14.79
N TYR A 208 8.82 12.87 14.02
CA TYR A 208 9.90 13.69 14.57
C TYR A 208 9.40 14.98 15.23
N ARG A 209 8.37 15.63 14.67
CA ARG A 209 7.73 16.78 15.33
C ARG A 209 7.11 16.41 16.67
N GLU A 210 6.53 15.23 16.77
CA GLU A 210 5.96 14.73 18.03
C GLU A 210 7.03 14.38 19.08
N LEU A 211 8.18 13.84 18.65
CA LEU A 211 9.35 13.67 19.52
C LEU A 211 9.86 15.00 20.06
N GLU A 212 10.02 16.01 19.21
CA GLU A 212 10.45 17.35 19.62
C GLU A 212 9.48 17.98 20.62
N ARG A 213 8.18 17.86 20.36
CA ARG A 213 7.13 18.36 21.25
C ARG A 213 7.18 17.69 22.62
N SER A 214 7.42 16.39 22.65
CA SER A 214 7.54 15.60 23.88
C SER A 214 8.80 15.95 24.66
N GLY A 215 9.93 16.19 23.97
CA GLY A 215 11.17 16.67 24.58
C GLY A 215 11.03 18.07 25.21
N LYS A 216 10.33 19.00 24.54
CA LYS A 216 10.05 20.35 25.07
C LYS A 216 9.13 20.30 26.29
N LYS A 217 8.10 19.44 26.29
CA LYS A 217 7.21 19.24 27.45
C LYS A 217 7.97 18.72 28.69
N ALA A 218 8.91 17.80 28.50
CA ALA A 218 9.75 17.29 29.59
C ALA A 218 10.66 18.37 30.20
N GLN A 219 11.21 19.29 29.39
CA GLN A 219 12.03 20.41 29.88
C GLN A 219 11.22 21.46 30.65
N VAL A 220 9.99 21.77 30.21
CA VAL A 220 9.10 22.72 30.89
C VAL A 220 8.61 22.16 32.23
N ALA A 221 8.27 20.87 32.30
CA ALA A 221 7.88 20.20 33.54
C ALA A 221 9.02 20.16 34.57
N CYS A 222 10.25 19.88 34.13
CA CYS A 222 11.43 19.89 35.01
C CYS A 222 11.79 21.29 35.55
N SER A 223 11.54 22.34 34.75
CA SER A 223 11.80 23.72 35.15
C SER A 223 10.75 24.28 36.13
N SER A 224 9.54 23.73 36.12
CA SER A 224 8.44 24.16 37.00
C SER A 224 8.54 23.60 38.42
N ASN A 225 9.25 22.48 38.62
CA ASN A 225 9.46 21.85 39.94
C ASN A 225 10.63 22.42 40.74
N LYS A 226 11.33 23.45 40.25
CA LYS A 226 12.42 24.12 40.99
C LYS A 226 12.00 25.41 41.70
N ALA A 227 10.74 25.81 41.62
CA ALA A 227 10.27 27.11 42.14
C ALA A 227 9.61 27.09 43.53
N ASP A 228 9.22 25.93 44.07
CA ASP A 228 8.61 25.82 45.40
C ASP A 228 9.51 25.06 46.38
N GLY A 229 10.38 25.79 47.06
CA GLY A 229 11.25 25.20 48.07
C GLY A 229 12.27 26.15 48.68
N SER A 230 11.89 27.41 48.97
CA SER A 230 12.65 28.29 49.87
C SER A 230 11.78 29.43 50.37
N SER A 231 11.10 29.21 51.49
CA SER A 231 10.64 30.21 52.45
C SER A 231 10.30 29.43 53.73
N SER A 232 11.29 29.21 54.59
CA SER A 232 11.60 29.98 55.83
C SER A 232 11.16 29.19 57.05
#